data_AF-A0A094A498-F1
#
_entry.id   AF-A0A094A498-F1
#
_cell.length_a   1.000
_cell.length_b   1.000
_cell.length_c   1.000
_cell.angle_alpha   90.00
_cell.angle_beta   90.00
_cell.angle_gamma   90.00
#
_symmetry.space_group_name_H-M   'P 1'
#
loop_
_entity.id
_entity.type
_entity.pdbx_description
1 polymer ?
#
loop_
_entity_poly.entity_id
_entity_poly.type
_entity_poly.pdbx_seq_one_letter_code
_entity_poly.pdbx_strand_id
1 'polypeptide(L)'
;MKFMTIIVTLVASSPFITAAPTEKSTAVKARGCPNNYDFCGECNGTSCKVAGINYKCSIGSCTSQSGAGDGAICGTTGTLAQGPYECPGGR
;
A
#
# COMPACT_ATOMS: atom_id res chain seq x y z
N MET A 1 -8.76 27.03 -62.15
CA MET A 1 -8.25 25.73 -61.66
C MET A 1 -8.10 25.81 -60.15
N LYS A 2 -8.60 24.78 -59.46
CA LYS A 2 -8.69 24.60 -58.01
C LYS A 2 -7.30 24.37 -57.40
N PHE A 3 -6.99 25.03 -56.28
CA PHE A 3 -5.91 24.58 -55.39
C PHE A 3 -6.43 24.54 -53.96
N MET A 4 -6.82 23.34 -53.54
CA MET A 4 -7.09 23.01 -52.15
C MET A 4 -5.80 22.60 -51.48
N THR A 5 -5.28 23.45 -50.60
CA THR A 5 -4.13 23.12 -49.75
C THR A 5 -4.66 22.48 -48.47
N ILE A 6 -4.62 21.15 -48.42
CA ILE A 6 -4.91 20.36 -47.22
C ILE A 6 -3.70 20.49 -46.28
N ILE A 7 -3.89 21.12 -45.13
CA ILE A 7 -2.89 21.17 -44.07
C ILE A 7 -3.12 19.93 -43.19
N VAL A 8 -2.20 18.96 -43.28
CA VAL A 8 -2.18 17.78 -42.40
C VAL A 8 -1.41 18.15 -41.13
N THR A 9 -2.12 18.38 -40.03
CA THR A 9 -1.52 18.59 -38.71
C THR A 9 -1.09 17.26 -38.09
N LEU A 10 0.23 17.08 -37.93
CA LEU A 10 0.85 15.98 -37.18
C LEU A 10 0.39 16.02 -35.72
N VAL A 11 -0.28 14.97 -35.26
CA VAL A 11 -0.60 14.79 -33.84
C VAL A 11 0.63 14.18 -33.15
N ALA A 12 1.16 14.90 -32.17
CA ALA A 12 2.33 14.50 -31.38
C ALA A 12 2.05 13.19 -30.61
N SER A 13 2.89 12.18 -30.85
CA SER A 13 2.89 10.93 -30.08
C SER A 13 3.50 11.17 -28.70
N SER A 14 2.67 11.06 -27.66
CA SER A 14 3.13 11.07 -26.27
C SER A 14 3.60 9.65 -25.90
N PRO A 15 4.83 9.44 -25.39
CA PRO A 15 5.21 8.16 -24.82
C PRO A 15 4.57 8.02 -23.44
N PHE A 16 3.76 6.98 -23.23
CA PHE A 16 3.36 6.55 -21.90
C PHE A 16 4.58 5.93 -21.22
N ILE A 17 5.14 6.62 -20.23
CA ILE A 17 6.12 6.03 -19.31
C ILE A 17 5.34 5.13 -18.35
N THR A 18 5.37 3.81 -18.57
CA THR A 18 4.91 2.84 -17.58
C THR A 18 6.01 2.64 -16.55
N ALA A 19 5.98 3.43 -15.47
CA ALA A 19 6.69 3.05 -14.26
C ALA A 19 5.97 1.82 -13.68
N ALA A 20 6.41 0.63 -14.06
CA ALA A 20 5.98 -0.59 -13.39
C ALA A 20 6.46 -0.53 -11.93
N PRO A 21 5.59 -0.79 -10.93
CA PRO A 21 6.07 -0.98 -9.58
C PRO A 21 7.00 -2.20 -9.63
N THR A 22 8.29 -1.96 -9.42
CA THR A 22 9.18 -3.06 -9.06
C THR A 22 8.70 -3.52 -7.70
N GLU A 23 7.93 -4.60 -7.67
CA GLU A 23 7.71 -5.38 -6.46
C GLU A 23 9.06 -6.01 -6.07
N LYS A 24 9.94 -5.18 -5.50
CA LYS A 24 11.01 -5.65 -4.64
C LYS A 24 10.29 -6.31 -3.47
N SER A 25 10.02 -7.60 -3.64
CA SER A 25 9.74 -8.53 -2.56
C SER A 25 10.96 -8.51 -1.66
N THR A 26 11.02 -7.47 -0.83
CA THR A 26 12.05 -7.26 0.14
C THR A 26 11.74 -8.31 1.18
N ALA A 27 12.44 -9.44 1.08
CA ALA A 27 12.39 -10.51 2.07
C ALA A 27 12.43 -9.84 3.45
N VAL A 28 11.27 -9.84 4.10
CA VAL A 28 11.06 -9.17 5.38
C VAL A 28 12.00 -9.86 6.34
N LYS A 29 13.10 -9.17 6.66
CA LYS A 29 14.09 -9.61 7.62
C LYS A 29 13.34 -9.89 8.91
N ALA A 30 13.33 -11.14 9.34
CA ALA A 30 12.74 -11.59 10.60
C ALA A 30 13.48 -10.95 11.79
N ARG A 31 13.22 -9.67 12.04
CA ARG A 31 13.24 -9.10 13.38
C ARG A 31 11.89 -9.50 13.95
N GLY A 32 11.90 -10.34 14.99
CA GLY A 32 10.67 -10.84 15.60
C GLY A 32 9.66 -9.72 15.78
N CYS A 33 8.43 -9.98 15.38
CA CYS A 33 7.38 -8.98 15.49
C CYS A 33 7.12 -8.67 16.96
N PRO A 34 6.94 -7.39 17.33
CA PRO A 34 6.61 -7.03 18.71
C PRO A 34 5.20 -7.51 19.04
N ASN A 35 4.86 -7.52 20.34
CA ASN A 35 3.53 -7.89 20.85
C ASN A 35 3.09 -9.33 20.50
N ASN A 36 4.04 -10.24 20.25
CA ASN A 36 3.80 -11.64 19.89
C ASN A 36 3.00 -11.84 18.59
N TYR A 37 3.02 -10.88 17.66
CA TYR A 37 2.44 -11.10 16.35
C TYR A 37 3.25 -12.15 15.57
N ASP A 38 2.57 -13.01 14.83
CA ASP A 38 3.22 -13.91 13.86
C ASP A 38 3.62 -13.14 12.60
N PHE A 39 2.82 -12.13 12.25
CA PHE A 39 3.08 -11.24 11.13
C PHE A 39 2.83 -9.79 11.56
N CYS A 40 3.79 -8.92 11.29
CA CYS A 40 3.70 -7.50 11.60
C CYS A 40 4.14 -6.66 10.43
N GLY A 41 3.67 -5.43 10.45
CA GLY A 41 4.07 -4.39 9.53
C GLY A 41 3.69 -3.05 10.10
N GLU A 42 3.28 -2.16 9.22
CA GLU A 42 3.08 -0.75 9.56
C GLU A 42 1.72 -0.28 9.07
N CYS A 43 1.09 0.56 9.86
CA CYS A 43 -0.12 1.26 9.45
C CYS A 43 0.12 2.00 8.14
N ASN A 44 -0.81 1.85 7.20
CA ASN A 44 -0.88 2.59 5.96
C ASN A 44 -2.32 3.06 5.70
N GLY A 45 -2.57 4.35 5.92
CA GLY A 45 -3.91 4.94 5.95
C GLY A 45 -4.76 4.35 7.06
N THR A 46 -5.82 3.64 6.69
CA THR A 46 -6.75 2.98 7.64
C THR A 46 -6.45 1.49 7.85
N SER A 47 -5.42 0.95 7.18
CA SER A 47 -5.12 -0.48 7.11
C SER A 47 -3.74 -0.81 7.68
N CYS A 48 -3.52 -2.07 8.03
CA CYS A 48 -2.21 -2.60 8.41
C CYS A 48 -1.50 -3.16 7.18
N LYS A 49 -0.35 -2.58 6.81
CA LYS A 49 0.44 -3.04 5.66
C LYS A 49 1.47 -4.06 6.12
N VAL A 50 1.26 -5.32 5.76
CA VAL A 50 2.18 -6.42 6.08
C VAL A 50 2.69 -7.04 4.80
N ALA A 51 4.01 -7.18 4.69
CA ALA A 51 4.68 -7.69 3.49
C ALA A 51 4.25 -6.98 2.18
N GLY A 52 3.91 -5.70 2.25
CA GLY A 52 3.45 -4.89 1.11
C GLY A 52 1.95 -4.97 0.80
N ILE A 53 1.19 -5.81 1.51
CA ILE A 53 -0.26 -5.97 1.32
C ILE A 53 -1.00 -5.24 2.44
N ASN A 54 -2.03 -4.47 2.07
CA ASN A 54 -2.88 -3.74 3.02
C ASN A 54 -4.02 -4.62 3.51
N TYR A 55 -4.04 -4.89 4.81
CA TYR A 55 -5.09 -5.64 5.48
C TYR A 55 -5.93 -4.74 6.36
N LYS A 56 -7.25 -4.91 6.31
CA LYS A 56 -8.17 -4.12 7.13
C LYS A 56 -7.99 -4.46 8.60
N CYS A 57 -7.87 -3.44 9.44
CA CYS A 57 -7.87 -3.59 10.90
C CYS A 57 -9.19 -4.22 11.38
N SER A 58 -9.09 -5.32 12.11
CA SER A 58 -10.19 -5.94 12.85
C SER A 58 -10.37 -5.33 14.23
N ILE A 59 -9.26 -4.95 14.86
CA ILE A 59 -9.22 -4.36 16.20
C ILE A 59 -8.41 -3.07 16.14
N GLY A 60 -8.98 -2.01 16.70
CA GLY A 60 -8.39 -0.67 16.68
C GLY A 60 -8.37 -0.04 15.29
N SER A 61 -7.52 0.97 15.11
CA SER A 61 -7.45 1.79 13.91
C SER A 61 -6.03 2.29 13.65
N CYS A 62 -5.70 2.48 12.38
CA CYS A 62 -4.45 3.10 11.95
C CYS A 62 -4.56 4.62 11.73
N THR A 63 -5.74 5.22 11.93
CA THR A 63 -5.94 6.65 11.69
C THR A 63 -5.32 7.52 12.77
N SER A 64 -4.82 8.69 12.36
CA SER A 64 -4.27 9.71 13.26
C SER A 64 -5.28 10.16 14.33
N GLN A 65 -6.56 10.23 13.96
CA GLN A 65 -7.65 10.57 14.88
C GLN A 65 -7.84 9.55 16.00
N SER A 66 -7.39 8.30 15.79
CA SER A 66 -7.47 7.23 16.80
C SER A 66 -6.24 7.18 17.69
N GLY A 67 -5.31 8.13 17.57
CA GLY A 67 -4.02 8.12 18.26
C GLY A 67 -2.96 7.22 17.61
N ALA A 68 -3.26 6.66 16.44
CA ALA A 68 -2.30 5.93 15.61
C ALA A 68 -1.79 6.84 14.47
N GLY A 69 -1.35 6.25 13.37
CA GLY A 69 -0.92 6.97 12.17
C GLY A 69 -0.11 6.04 11.27
N ASP A 70 0.15 6.49 10.04
CA ASP A 70 1.06 5.81 9.13
C ASP A 70 2.42 5.51 9.81
N GLY A 71 2.95 4.30 9.59
CA GLY A 71 4.21 3.87 10.19
C GLY A 71 4.08 3.29 11.61
N ALA A 72 2.93 3.40 12.27
CA ALA A 72 2.71 2.76 13.57
C ALA A 72 2.67 1.23 13.42
N ILE A 73 3.25 0.49 14.37
CA ILE A 73 3.30 -0.96 14.27
C ILE A 73 1.91 -1.58 14.44
N CYS A 74 1.58 -2.47 13.52
CA CYS A 74 0.37 -3.28 13.52
C CYS A 74 0.73 -4.73 13.14
N GLY A 75 -0.16 -5.69 13.41
CA GLY A 75 0.12 -7.09 13.10
C GLY A 75 -1.05 -8.02 13.34
N THR A 76 -0.80 -9.32 13.21
CA THR A 76 -1.78 -10.36 13.47
C THR A 76 -1.10 -11.60 14.03
N THR A 77 -1.86 -12.39 14.79
CA THR A 77 -1.50 -13.74 15.23
C THR A 77 -2.27 -14.76 14.40
N GLY A 78 -1.62 -15.85 13.99
CA GLY A 78 -2.20 -16.91 13.17
C GLY A 78 -1.77 -16.85 11.72
N THR A 79 -2.69 -16.58 10.79
CA THR A 79 -2.42 -16.60 9.34
C THR A 79 -2.44 -15.21 8.72
N LEU A 80 -1.45 -14.91 7.87
CA LEU A 80 -1.33 -13.62 7.18
C LEU A 80 -2.59 -13.26 6.36
N ALA A 81 -3.26 -14.23 5.73
CA ALA A 81 -4.38 -13.94 4.84
C ALA A 81 -5.73 -13.70 5.57
N GLN A 82 -5.89 -14.20 6.80
CA GLN A 82 -7.20 -14.29 7.46
C GLN A 82 -7.19 -13.81 8.91
N GLY A 83 -6.02 -13.61 9.51
CA GLY A 83 -5.90 -13.25 10.91
C GLY A 83 -6.57 -11.91 11.22
N PRO A 84 -7.16 -11.74 12.41
CA PRO A 84 -7.64 -10.43 12.80
C PRO A 84 -6.45 -9.48 12.89
N TYR A 85 -6.48 -8.41 12.12
CA TYR A 85 -5.41 -7.43 12.12
C TYR A 85 -5.61 -6.43 13.25
N GLU A 86 -4.58 -6.34 14.08
CA GLU A 86 -4.51 -5.55 15.28
C GLU A 86 -3.75 -4.24 15.00
N CYS A 87 -4.48 -3.13 15.07
CA CYS A 87 -3.97 -1.79 14.81
C CYS A 87 -3.94 -0.91 16.08
N PRO A 88 -2.93 -0.06 16.27
CA PRO A 88 -2.59 0.55 17.56
C PRO A 88 -3.59 1.57 18.12
N GLY A 89 -4.44 2.19 17.29
CA GLY A 89 -5.32 3.29 17.71
C GLY A 89 -6.69 2.85 18.20
N GLY A 90 -7.33 3.67 19.02
CA GLY A 90 -8.75 3.52 19.40
C GLY A 90 -9.08 2.25 20.20
N ARG A 91 -8.10 1.73 20.94
CA ARG A 91 -8.26 0.60 21.86
C ARG A 91 -8.60 1.07 23.27
#